data_AF-A0A6A4ZBM8-F1
#
_entry.id   AF-A0A6A4ZBM8-F1
#
_cell.length_a   1.000
_cell.length_b   1.000
_cell.length_c   1.000
_cell.angle_alpha   90.00
_cell.angle_beta   90.00
_cell.angle_gamma   90.00
#
_symmetry.space_group_name_H-M   'P 1'
#
loop_
_entity.id
_entity.type
_entity.pdbx_description
1 polymer ?
#
loop_
_entity_poly.entity_id
_entity_poly.type
_entity_poly.pdbx_seq_one_letter_code
_entity_poly.pdbx_strand_id
1 'polypeptide(L)' 'GPTCDDQEQDVDYYGNDLVELPGAVEDCCALCLTRDECQGYSWFNGVCSLKSTLETASKKYGVVSAARSSN' A
#
# COMPACT_ATOMS: atom_id res chain seq x y z
N GLY A 1 -3.64 3.47 17.48
CA GLY A 1 -4.74 2.90 16.66
C GLY A 1 -4.24 2.83 15.24
N PRO A 2 -4.41 1.72 14.51
CA PRO A 2 -3.64 1.50 13.30
C PRO A 2 -4.05 2.49 12.20
N THR A 3 -3.06 3.15 11.62
CA THR A 3 -3.20 4.13 10.53
C THR A 3 -2.24 3.74 9.41
N CYS A 4 -2.11 4.55 8.37
CA CYS A 4 -0.97 4.47 7.46
C CYS A 4 -0.07 5.69 7.65
N ASP A 5 1.19 5.55 7.30
CA ASP A 5 2.14 6.66 7.21
C ASP A 5 1.80 7.54 5.99
N ASP A 6 2.55 8.64 5.81
CA ASP A 6 2.37 9.55 4.67
C ASP A 6 2.59 8.83 3.34
N GLN A 7 1.83 9.24 2.31
CA GLN A 7 1.94 8.68 0.97
C GLN A 7 3.28 9.03 0.30
N GLU A 8 3.92 8.01 -0.23
CA GLU A 8 5.14 8.10 -1.02
C GLU A 8 4.82 8.07 -2.51
N GLN A 9 5.15 9.14 -3.22
CA GLN A 9 4.95 9.26 -4.65
C GLN A 9 6.07 8.59 -5.45
N ASP A 10 5.70 7.96 -6.56
CA ASP A 10 6.59 7.25 -7.48
C ASP A 10 7.41 6.13 -6.81
N VAL A 11 6.87 5.52 -5.76
CA VAL A 11 7.50 4.41 -5.01
C VAL A 11 6.68 3.14 -5.16
N ASP A 12 7.31 2.07 -5.62
CA ASP A 12 6.73 0.73 -5.71
C ASP A 12 7.52 -0.24 -4.82
N TYR A 13 6.79 -0.94 -3.95
CA TYR A 13 7.30 -2.07 -3.18
C TYR A 13 6.94 -3.36 -3.93
N TYR A 14 7.79 -3.78 -4.86
CA TYR A 14 7.46 -4.89 -5.75
C TYR A 14 7.18 -6.21 -5.01
N GLY A 15 6.11 -6.90 -5.38
CA GLY A 15 5.73 -8.21 -4.85
C GLY A 15 5.05 -8.16 -3.48
N ASN A 16 4.99 -9.33 -2.83
CA ASN A 16 4.36 -9.55 -1.51
C ASN A 16 2.87 -9.14 -1.46
N ASP A 17 2.19 -9.21 -2.61
CA ASP A 17 0.79 -8.83 -2.73
C ASP A 17 -0.12 -9.89 -2.08
N LEU A 18 -0.88 -9.47 -1.08
CA LEU A 18 -1.95 -10.25 -0.46
C LEU A 18 -3.17 -10.32 -1.38
N VAL A 19 -3.56 -9.17 -1.93
CA VAL A 19 -4.72 -9.01 -2.80
C VAL A 19 -4.63 -7.68 -3.55
N GLU A 20 -5.19 -7.67 -4.75
CA GLU A 20 -5.41 -6.45 -5.54
C GLU A 20 -6.89 -6.09 -5.54
N LEU A 21 -7.20 -4.85 -5.18
CA LEU A 21 -8.57 -4.35 -5.08
C LEU A 21 -8.72 -3.05 -5.87
N PRO A 22 -9.79 -2.86 -6.65
CA PRO A 22 -10.06 -1.57 -7.28
C PRO A 22 -10.40 -0.52 -6.21
N GLY A 23 -9.90 0.70 -6.37
CA GLY A 23 -10.16 1.79 -5.42
C GLY A 23 -9.39 3.07 -5.74
N ALA A 24 -9.78 4.18 -5.12
CA ALA A 24 -8.95 5.37 -5.10
C ALA A 24 -7.75 5.15 -4.18
N VAL A 25 -6.66 5.90 -4.40
CA VAL A 25 -5.46 5.82 -3.56
C VAL A 25 -5.75 6.00 -2.07
N GLU A 26 -6.72 6.86 -1.75
CA GLU A 26 -7.13 7.16 -0.36
C GLU A 26 -7.89 6.00 0.31
N ASP A 27 -8.48 5.10 -0.48
CA ASP A 27 -9.20 3.94 0.03
C ASP A 27 -8.23 2.82 0.44
N CYS A 28 -7.02 2.78 -0.14
CA CYS A 28 -6.09 1.67 0.03
C CYS A 28 -5.65 1.49 1.49
N CYS A 29 -5.49 2.58 2.25
CA CYS A 29 -5.15 2.48 3.66
C CYS A 29 -6.26 1.78 4.45
N ALA A 30 -7.52 2.19 4.27
CA ALA A 30 -8.65 1.55 4.93
C ALA A 30 -8.76 0.07 4.56
N LEU A 31 -8.56 -0.26 3.28
CA LEU A 31 -8.55 -1.65 2.81
C LEU A 31 -7.41 -2.48 3.44
N CYS A 32 -6.22 -1.89 3.59
CA CYS A 32 -5.10 -2.54 4.28
C CYS A 32 -5.43 -2.80 5.75
N LEU A 33 -6.00 -1.82 6.45
CA LEU A 33 -6.35 -1.91 7.87
C LEU A 33 -7.41 -2.98 8.19
N THR A 34 -8.20 -3.42 7.20
CA THR A 34 -9.14 -4.56 7.36
C THR A 34 -8.46 -5.93 7.43
N ARG A 35 -7.14 -6.01 7.20
CA ARG A 35 -6.38 -7.26 7.15
C ARG A 35 -5.18 -7.18 8.08
N ASP A 36 -5.15 -8.00 9.12
CA ASP A 36 -4.07 -7.96 10.12
C ASP A 36 -2.69 -8.28 9.52
N GLU A 37 -2.64 -9.04 8.44
CA GLU A 37 -1.41 -9.38 7.72
C GLU A 37 -0.90 -8.24 6.83
N CYS A 38 -1.71 -7.23 6.51
CA CYS A 38 -1.31 -6.14 5.64
C CYS A 38 -0.34 -5.20 6.38
N GLN A 39 0.82 -4.93 5.77
CA GLN A 39 1.87 -4.05 6.28
C GLN A 39 2.00 -2.76 5.46
N GLY A 40 1.24 -2.62 4.38
CA GLY A 40 1.20 -1.43 3.54
C GLY A 40 0.53 -1.71 2.21
N TYR A 41 0.57 -0.75 1.29
CA TYR A 41 0.01 -0.91 -0.05
C TYR A 41 0.85 -0.19 -1.09
N SER A 42 0.70 -0.60 -2.35
CA SER A 42 1.07 0.19 -3.52
C SER A 42 -0.15 0.35 -4.42
N TRP A 43 -0.52 1.59 -4.71
CA TRP A 43 -1.61 1.93 -5.59
C TRP A 43 -1.08 2.31 -6.96
N PHE A 44 -1.71 1.79 -8.01
CA PHE A 44 -1.44 2.18 -9.39
C PHE A 44 -2.70 2.09 -10.23
N ASN A 45 -3.01 3.16 -10.97
CA ASN A 45 -4.07 3.18 -11.98
C ASN A 45 -5.43 2.64 -11.49
N GLY A 46 -5.85 3.04 -10.28
CA GLY A 46 -7.13 2.65 -9.69
C GLY A 46 -7.14 1.29 -9.00
N VAL A 47 -5.98 0.68 -8.76
CA VAL A 47 -5.85 -0.61 -8.07
C VAL A 47 -4.93 -0.46 -6.86
N CYS A 48 -5.40 -0.92 -5.70
CA CYS A 48 -4.63 -1.07 -4.46
C CYS A 48 -4.05 -2.50 -4.40
N SER A 49 -2.74 -2.65 -4.54
CA SER A 49 -2.03 -3.90 -4.23
C SER A 49 -1.66 -3.87 -2.76
N LEU A 50 -2.40 -4.61 -1.92
CA LEU A 50 -2.17 -4.70 -0.48
C LEU A 50 -1.01 -5.65 -0.22
N LYS A 51 -0.07 -5.27 0.64
CA LYS A 51 1.21 -5.97 0.80
C LYS A 51 1.34 -6.59 2.18
N SER A 52 1.80 -7.84 2.22
CA SER A 52 2.12 -8.55 3.47
C SER A 52 3.43 -8.09 4.09
N THR A 53 4.33 -7.49 3.29
CA THR A 53 5.57 -6.87 3.72
C THR A 53 5.92 -5.73 2.76
N LEU A 54 6.56 -4.67 3.25
CA LEU A 54 7.18 -3.64 2.42
C LEU A 54 8.69 -3.90 2.41
N GLU A 55 9.18 -4.47 1.32
CA GLU A 55 10.60 -4.81 1.17
C GLU A 55 11.37 -3.68 0.46
N THR A 56 11.97 -3.97 -0.70
CA THR A 56 12.81 -3.00 -1.41
C THR A 56 11.94 -1.99 -2.14
N ALA A 57 12.01 -0.73 -1.70
CA ALA A 57 11.43 0.39 -2.43
C ALA A 57 12.16 0.58 -3.76
N SER A 58 11.39 0.74 -4.83
CA SER A 58 11.89 1.03 -6.17
C SER A 58 11.17 2.24 -6.76
N LYS A 59 11.88 3.04 -7.56
CA LYS A 59 11.24 4.18 -8.22
C LYS A 59 10.40 3.71 -9.40
N LYS A 60 9.10 4.01 -9.38
CA LYS A 60 8.19 3.71 -10.49
C LYS A 60 7.12 4.78 -10.60
N TYR A 61 7.15 5.51 -11.72
CA TYR A 61 6.28 6.66 -11.91
C TYR A 61 4.79 6.29 -11.86
N GLY A 62 4.03 7.09 -11.11
CA GLY A 62 2.59 6.96 -10.95
C GLY A 62 2.14 5.92 -9.92
N VAL A 63 3.08 5.20 -9.28
CA VAL A 63 2.76 4.35 -8.12
C VAL A 63 2.78 5.20 -6.85
N VAL A 64 1.78 5.02 -6.01
CA VAL A 64 1.70 5.67 -4.70
C VAL A 64 1.68 4.60 -3.63
N SER A 65 2.60 4.64 -2.68
CA SER A 65 2.69 3.64 -1.61
C SER A 65 2.55 4.27 -0.24
N ALA A 66 2.14 3.49 0.75
CA ALA A 66 2.27 3.86 2.16
C ALA A 66 2.37 2.62 3.04
N ALA A 67 3.11 2.75 4.14
CA ALA A 67 3.22 1.72 5.17
C ALA A 67 2.03 1.77 6.13
N ARG A 68 1.61 0.59 6.62
CA ARG A 68 0.69 0.50 7.75
C ARG A 68 1.45 0.82 9.03
N SER A 69 0.99 1.84 9.74
CA SER A 69 1.52 2.29 11.01
C SER A 69 0.85 1.54 12.17
N SER A 70 1.66 0.98 13.06
CA SER A 70 1.23 0.33 14.29
C SER A 70 1.54 1.24 15.48
N ASN A 71 0.79 2.34 15.61
CA ASN A 71 0.92 3.22 16.79
C ASN A 71 0.23 2.62 18.01
#